data_AF-A0A914ZRE4-F1
#
_entry.id   AF-A0A914ZRE4-F1
#
_cell.length_a   1.000
_cell.length_b   1.000
_cell.length_c   1.000
_cell.angle_alpha   90.00
_cell.angle_beta   90.00
_cell.angle_gamma   90.00
#
_symmetry.space_group_name_H-M   'P 1'
#
loop_
_entity.id
_entity.type
_entity.pdbx_description
1 polymer ?
#
loop_
_entity_poly.entity_id
_entity_poly.type
_entity_poly.pdbx_seq_one_letter_code
_entity_poly.pdbx_strand_id
1 'polypeptide(L)'
;TISILLLLIVRLSSVLTDVVFDPEPYAVFTNTVKLIKTSNEKYYVPLGRNYVFRCHAMYWIAGEKLSPVEEENPFMWTYVNPQREDSHRSDSGKALYLFAVQYMHEGHYDCHIADVDGNEFVSRITLIVQECGIWTGEEDFDERRNPCQYGACVTEPYPEVPFLHLVKCKCVTQYTGEFCDG
;
A
#
# COMPACT_ATOMS: atom_id res chain seq x y z
N THR A 1 -48.49 -39.10 -23.67
CA THR A 1 -48.47 -37.68 -23.27
C THR A 1 -47.64 -37.54 -22.02
N ILE A 2 -46.35 -37.21 -22.17
CA ILE A 2 -45.42 -36.97 -21.05
C ILE A 2 -45.04 -35.49 -21.15
N SER A 3 -45.60 -34.67 -20.25
CA SER A 3 -45.22 -33.27 -20.10
C SER A 3 -43.95 -33.20 -19.26
N ILE A 4 -42.83 -32.86 -19.89
CA ILE A 4 -41.57 -32.54 -19.23
C ILE A 4 -41.66 -31.08 -18.79
N LEU A 5 -41.86 -30.86 -17.50
CA LEU A 5 -41.84 -29.54 -16.88
C LEU A 5 -40.36 -29.12 -16.71
N LEU A 6 -39.89 -28.23 -17.59
CA LEU A 6 -38.58 -27.59 -17.48
C LEU A 6 -38.54 -26.68 -16.24
N LEU A 7 -37.82 -27.08 -15.20
CA LEU A 7 -37.43 -26.21 -14.09
C LEU A 7 -36.25 -25.34 -14.54
N LEU A 8 -36.55 -24.11 -14.95
CA LEU A 8 -35.57 -23.04 -15.16
C LEU A 8 -35.09 -22.55 -13.78
N ILE A 9 -33.99 -23.12 -13.28
CA ILE A 9 -33.25 -22.57 -12.14
C ILE A 9 -32.38 -21.44 -12.70
N VAL A 10 -32.91 -20.21 -12.67
CA VAL A 10 -32.12 -19.01 -12.89
C VAL A 10 -31.21 -18.85 -11.68
N ARG A 11 -29.95 -19.25 -11.82
CA ARG A 11 -28.90 -18.87 -10.87
C ARG A 11 -28.66 -17.36 -11.01
N LEU A 12 -29.29 -16.58 -10.16
CA LEU A 12 -28.82 -15.22 -9.87
C LEU A 12 -27.47 -15.37 -9.16
N SER A 13 -26.38 -15.31 -9.92
CA SER A 13 -25.06 -15.05 -9.34
C SER A 13 -25.10 -13.63 -8.81
N SER A 14 -25.31 -13.48 -7.51
CA SER A 14 -25.11 -12.21 -6.82
C SER A 14 -23.63 -11.83 -6.96
N VAL A 15 -23.34 -10.96 -7.94
CA VAL A 15 -22.07 -10.25 -8.02
C VAL A 15 -22.05 -9.29 -6.84
N LEU A 16 -21.60 -9.78 -5.68
CA LEU A 16 -21.06 -8.90 -4.65
C LEU A 16 -19.75 -8.37 -5.22
N THR A 17 -19.80 -7.18 -5.82
CA THR A 17 -18.59 -6.37 -5.90
C THR A 17 -18.22 -6.05 -4.46
N ASP A 18 -17.16 -6.68 -3.95
CA ASP A 18 -16.51 -6.23 -2.72
C ASP A 18 -16.13 -4.77 -2.93
N VAL A 19 -16.94 -3.86 -2.38
CA VAL A 19 -16.61 -2.44 -2.35
C VAL A 19 -15.44 -2.34 -1.38
N VAL A 20 -14.22 -2.32 -1.94
CA VAL A 20 -13.00 -2.07 -1.19
C VAL A 20 -13.16 -0.69 -0.55
N PHE A 21 -13.40 -0.67 0.76
CA PHE A 21 -13.58 0.55 1.53
C PHE A 21 -12.21 1.24 1.63
N ASP A 22 -12.09 2.47 1.13
CA ASP A 22 -10.93 3.35 1.35
C ASP A 22 -11.27 4.25 2.56
N PRO A 23 -10.89 3.86 3.78
CA PRO A 23 -11.34 4.54 5.01
C PRO A 23 -10.80 5.98 5.07
N GLU A 24 -11.64 6.98 5.28
CA GLU A 24 -11.16 8.38 5.40
C GLU A 24 -10.07 8.51 6.48
N PRO A 25 -8.99 9.29 6.26
CA PRO A 25 -7.99 9.55 7.30
C PRO A 25 -8.66 10.25 8.49
N TYR A 26 -8.17 9.96 9.69
CA TYR A 26 -8.64 10.58 10.93
C TYR A 26 -7.58 11.56 11.47
N ALA A 27 -8.00 12.52 12.29
CA ALA A 27 -7.10 13.47 12.92
C ALA A 27 -6.29 12.79 14.02
N VAL A 28 -4.97 12.96 13.98
CA VAL A 28 -4.05 12.29 14.90
C VAL A 28 -3.52 13.24 15.97
N PHE A 29 -3.50 14.55 15.71
CA PHE A 29 -3.07 15.53 16.71
C PHE A 29 -4.26 16.08 17.49
N THR A 30 -4.18 16.05 18.82
CA THR A 30 -5.29 16.39 19.73
C THR A 30 -5.77 17.84 19.65
N ASN A 31 -4.95 18.75 19.09
CA ASN A 31 -5.22 20.18 19.04
C ASN A 31 -5.52 20.70 17.62
N THR A 32 -5.84 19.82 16.67
CA THR A 32 -6.11 20.26 15.30
C THR A 32 -7.56 20.68 15.10
N VAL A 33 -7.75 21.80 14.40
CA VAL A 33 -9.05 22.39 14.10
C VAL A 33 -9.58 21.91 12.75
N LYS A 34 -8.69 21.46 11.85
CA LYS A 34 -9.05 21.08 10.48
C LYS A 34 -8.12 20.02 9.92
N LEU A 35 -8.69 19.04 9.21
CA LEU A 35 -7.96 18.00 8.47
C LEU A 35 -7.95 18.34 6.97
N ILE A 36 -6.78 18.30 6.34
CA ILE A 36 -6.55 18.64 4.92
C ILE A 36 -5.87 17.45 4.24
N LYS A 37 -6.58 16.79 3.31
CA LYS A 37 -6.04 15.69 2.50
C LYS A 37 -5.33 16.22 1.26
N THR A 38 -4.12 15.75 1.01
CA THR A 38 -3.24 16.34 -0.01
C THR A 38 -2.82 15.40 -1.15
N SER A 39 -2.71 14.10 -0.90
CA SER A 39 -2.40 13.10 -1.95
C SER A 39 -2.92 11.70 -1.59
N ASN A 40 -3.15 10.88 -2.62
CA ASN A 40 -3.35 9.42 -2.51
C ASN A 40 -2.56 8.74 -3.64
N GLU A 41 -1.37 8.24 -3.32
CA GLU A 41 -0.46 7.65 -4.30
C GLU A 41 -0.28 6.16 -4.09
N LYS A 42 -0.21 5.41 -5.19
CA LYS A 42 0.05 3.96 -5.17
C LYS A 42 1.53 3.71 -5.42
N TYR A 43 2.15 2.92 -4.55
CA TYR A 43 3.55 2.54 -4.65
C TYR A 43 3.64 1.02 -4.79
N TYR A 44 4.25 0.59 -5.89
CA TYR A 44 4.51 -0.81 -6.16
C TYR A 44 5.94 -1.12 -5.72
N VAL A 45 6.09 -2.00 -4.72
CA VAL A 45 7.39 -2.32 -4.12
C VAL A 45 7.65 -3.83 -4.21
N PRO A 46 8.75 -4.27 -4.83
CA PRO A 46 9.11 -5.68 -4.88
C PRO A 46 9.31 -6.28 -3.48
N LEU A 47 8.71 -7.46 -3.26
CA LEU A 47 8.85 -8.25 -2.04
C LEU A 47 10.32 -8.45 -1.67
N GLY A 48 10.63 -8.21 -0.40
CA GLY A 48 11.97 -8.30 0.18
C GLY A 48 12.83 -7.05 -0.01
N ARG A 49 12.35 -5.97 -0.64
CA ARG A 49 13.14 -4.74 -0.79
C ARG A 49 12.99 -3.80 0.39
N ASN A 50 14.01 -2.98 0.61
CA ASN A 50 13.93 -1.85 1.53
C ASN A 50 13.34 -0.67 0.77
N TYR A 51 12.45 0.08 1.41
CA TYR A 51 11.84 1.27 0.81
C TYR A 51 11.70 2.38 1.83
N VAL A 52 11.77 3.62 1.35
CA VAL A 52 11.64 4.83 2.17
C VAL A 52 10.57 5.72 1.56
N PHE A 53 9.49 5.94 2.29
CA PHE A 53 8.44 6.87 1.89
C PHE A 53 8.66 8.22 2.56
N ARG A 54 8.64 9.28 1.76
CA ARG A 54 8.65 10.64 2.28
C ARG A 54 7.22 11.13 2.44
N CYS A 55 7.00 11.94 3.46
CA CYS A 55 5.70 12.52 3.71
C CYS A 55 5.37 13.59 2.65
N HIS A 56 4.42 13.33 1.76
CA HIS A 56 4.06 14.27 0.69
C HIS A 56 3.35 15.53 1.23
N ALA A 57 2.67 15.43 2.37
CA ALA A 57 2.11 16.58 3.09
C ALA A 57 3.18 17.67 3.37
N MET A 58 4.47 17.32 3.43
CA MET A 58 5.57 18.29 3.62
C MET A 58 5.64 19.35 2.52
N TYR A 59 5.31 18.99 1.29
CA TYR A 59 5.36 19.93 0.18
C TYR A 59 4.21 20.95 0.25
N TRP A 60 3.13 20.61 0.94
CA TRP A 60 1.94 21.45 1.07
C TRP A 60 2.04 22.46 2.21
N ILE A 61 2.84 22.15 3.23
CA ILE A 61 3.20 23.09 4.30
C ILE A 61 4.49 23.89 3.99
N ALA A 62 5.03 23.76 2.77
CA ALA A 62 6.26 24.41 2.36
C ALA A 62 6.09 25.94 2.31
N GLY A 63 6.61 26.62 3.35
CA GLY A 63 6.49 28.07 3.53
C GLY A 63 5.74 28.47 4.80
N GLU A 64 5.06 27.52 5.44
CA GLU A 64 4.38 27.73 6.72
C GLU A 64 5.27 27.29 7.89
N LYS A 65 5.02 27.84 9.08
CA LYS A 65 5.71 27.41 10.29
C LYS A 65 5.06 26.12 10.78
N LEU A 66 5.88 25.12 11.07
CA LEU A 66 5.41 23.88 11.72
C LEU A 66 4.99 24.19 13.15
N SER A 67 3.95 23.49 13.63
CA SER A 67 3.44 23.69 14.99
C SER A 67 4.53 23.45 16.04
N PRO A 68 4.74 24.37 17.00
CA PRO A 68 5.57 24.10 18.18
C PRO A 68 4.88 23.17 19.19
N VAL A 69 3.60 22.83 18.98
CA VAL A 69 2.77 22.09 19.95
C VAL A 69 3.26 20.64 20.19
N GLU A 70 4.14 20.11 19.32
CA GLU A 70 4.91 18.89 19.58
C GLU A 70 6.38 19.11 19.20
N GLU A 71 7.11 19.83 20.06
CA GLU A 71 8.46 20.37 19.85
C GLU A 71 9.58 19.37 19.49
N GLU A 72 9.29 18.08 19.33
CA GLU A 72 10.28 17.09 18.88
C GLU A 72 9.93 16.40 17.56
N ASN A 73 8.66 16.33 17.12
CA ASN A 73 8.32 15.67 15.85
C ASN A 73 6.91 16.01 15.32
N PRO A 74 6.74 17.00 14.43
CA PRO A 74 5.44 17.32 13.83
C PRO A 74 5.02 16.31 12.76
N PHE A 75 5.57 15.08 12.80
CA PHE A 75 5.33 14.02 11.83
C PHE A 75 4.83 12.78 12.53
N MET A 76 3.73 12.24 12.01
CA MET A 76 3.24 10.94 12.47
C MET A 76 2.86 10.07 11.29
N TRP A 77 3.33 8.82 11.30
CA TRP A 77 2.89 7.81 10.36
C TRP A 77 1.92 6.85 11.03
N THR A 78 0.77 6.62 10.40
CA THR A 78 -0.21 5.64 10.84
C THR A 78 -0.39 4.59 9.74
N TYR A 79 -0.42 3.32 10.15
CA TYR A 79 -0.86 2.25 9.26
C TYR A 79 -2.38 2.15 9.34
N VAL A 80 -3.02 2.16 8.18
CA VAL A 80 -4.47 2.10 8.01
C VAL A 80 -4.81 0.79 7.34
N ASN A 81 -5.37 -0.13 8.12
CA ASN A 81 -5.80 -1.43 7.61
C ASN A 81 -7.15 -1.27 6.89
N PRO A 82 -7.26 -1.56 5.58
CA PRO A 82 -8.54 -1.45 4.89
C PRO A 82 -9.58 -2.50 5.36
N GLN A 83 -9.15 -3.56 6.04
CA GLN A 83 -10.00 -4.65 6.52
C GLN A 83 -10.38 -4.52 8.01
N ARG A 84 -9.75 -3.62 8.76
CA ARG A 84 -10.04 -3.38 10.19
C ARG A 84 -10.02 -1.89 10.46
N GLU A 85 -11.02 -1.36 11.16
CA GLU A 85 -11.03 0.04 11.65
C GLU A 85 -9.93 0.35 12.68
N ASP A 86 -8.92 -0.51 12.81
CA ASP A 86 -7.80 -0.33 13.72
C ASP A 86 -6.64 0.33 13.00
N SER A 87 -6.36 1.58 13.35
CA SER A 87 -5.14 2.27 12.93
C SER A 87 -4.04 2.07 13.97
N HIS A 88 -2.84 1.75 13.49
CA HIS A 88 -1.68 1.55 14.36
C HIS A 88 -0.68 2.69 14.14
N ARG A 89 -0.31 3.38 15.23
CA ARG A 89 0.75 4.39 15.22
C ARG A 89 2.08 3.68 14.93
N SER A 90 2.67 3.94 13.77
CA SER A 90 3.80 3.16 13.27
C SER A 90 5.14 3.81 13.55
N ASP A 91 5.26 5.13 13.36
CA ASP A 91 6.55 5.82 13.48
C ASP A 91 6.40 7.33 13.69
N SER A 92 7.39 7.92 14.36
CA SER A 92 7.57 9.36 14.47
C SER A 92 8.76 9.77 13.61
N GLY A 93 8.52 10.48 12.51
CA GLY A 93 9.61 10.93 11.65
C GLY A 93 9.16 11.42 10.28
N LYS A 94 10.06 12.18 9.62
CA LYS A 94 9.84 12.76 8.28
C LYS A 94 9.64 11.72 7.17
N ALA A 95 10.01 10.48 7.43
CA ALA A 95 9.94 9.38 6.47
C ALA A 95 9.60 8.08 7.18
N LEU A 96 8.87 7.22 6.47
CA LEU A 96 8.57 5.84 6.87
C LEU A 96 9.61 4.91 6.22
N TYR A 97 10.32 4.16 7.05
CA TYR A 97 11.30 3.17 6.61
C TYR A 97 10.71 1.77 6.70
N LEU A 98 10.64 1.07 5.58
CA LEU A 98 10.28 -0.34 5.54
C LEU A 98 11.48 -1.17 5.13
N PHE A 99 11.84 -2.14 5.97
CA PHE A 99 12.94 -3.07 5.71
C PHE A 99 12.38 -4.42 5.28
N ALA A 100 12.98 -4.99 4.23
CA ALA A 100 12.60 -6.29 3.66
C ALA A 100 11.07 -6.44 3.52
N VAL A 101 10.43 -5.53 2.78
CA VAL A 101 8.96 -5.43 2.63
C VAL A 101 8.34 -6.80 2.31
N GLN A 102 7.44 -7.25 3.18
CA GLN A 102 6.65 -8.48 3.03
C GLN A 102 5.19 -8.19 2.71
N TYR A 103 4.44 -9.18 2.22
CA TYR A 103 3.00 -9.07 1.90
C TYR A 103 2.15 -8.50 3.06
N MET A 104 2.52 -8.77 4.31
CA MET A 104 1.84 -8.25 5.50
C MET A 104 1.98 -6.73 5.70
N HIS A 105 2.83 -6.06 4.94
CA HIS A 105 2.96 -4.60 4.92
C HIS A 105 2.08 -3.96 3.83
N GLU A 106 1.43 -4.74 2.97
CA GLU A 106 0.49 -4.19 2.00
C GLU A 106 -0.67 -3.47 2.70
N GLY A 107 -0.96 -2.24 2.28
CA GLY A 107 -2.03 -1.45 2.90
C GLY A 107 -1.85 0.05 2.70
N HIS A 108 -2.61 0.82 3.47
CA HIS A 108 -2.57 2.28 3.43
C HIS A 108 -1.69 2.81 4.57
N TYR A 109 -0.91 3.83 4.28
CA TYR A 109 -0.12 4.55 5.27
C TYR A 109 -0.41 6.04 5.15
N ASP A 110 -0.79 6.64 6.26
CA ASP A 110 -1.04 8.07 6.33
C ASP A 110 0.13 8.75 7.03
N CYS A 111 0.67 9.78 6.40
CA CYS A 111 1.55 10.72 7.06
C CYS A 111 0.79 11.98 7.42
N HIS A 112 0.86 12.34 8.70
CA HIS A 112 0.19 13.48 9.30
C HIS A 112 1.24 14.54 9.68
N ILE A 113 0.94 15.80 9.38
CA ILE A 113 1.73 16.98 9.77
C ILE A 113 0.80 18.06 10.32
N ALA A 114 1.14 18.66 11.46
CA ALA A 114 0.41 19.82 11.99
C ALA A 114 1.17 21.14 11.78
N ASP A 115 0.46 22.20 11.37
CA ASP A 115 0.97 23.57 11.32
C ASP A 115 0.75 24.34 12.64
N VAL A 116 1.30 25.55 12.73
CA VAL A 116 1.12 26.46 13.88
C VAL A 116 -0.32 26.87 14.14
N ASP A 117 -1.17 26.85 13.12
CA ASP A 117 -2.56 27.29 13.18
C ASP A 117 -3.50 26.14 13.59
N GLY A 118 -2.94 24.94 13.81
CA GLY A 118 -3.70 23.74 14.17
C GLY A 118 -4.38 23.08 12.97
N ASN A 119 -3.94 23.31 11.74
CA ASN A 119 -4.35 22.50 10.61
C ASN A 119 -3.48 21.23 10.54
N GLU A 120 -4.13 20.10 10.32
CA GLU A 120 -3.49 18.81 10.06
C GLU A 120 -3.51 18.52 8.57
N PHE A 121 -2.35 18.35 7.97
CA PHE A 121 -2.17 17.93 6.59
C PHE A 121 -1.86 16.44 6.55
N VAL A 122 -2.64 15.70 5.75
CA VAL A 122 -2.48 14.27 5.58
C VAL A 122 -2.14 13.95 4.13
N SER A 123 -1.09 13.15 3.95
CA SER A 123 -0.81 12.49 2.68
C SER A 123 -0.91 10.98 2.86
N ARG A 124 -1.76 10.33 2.06
CA ARG A 124 -1.90 8.88 2.04
C ARG A 124 -1.04 8.28 0.95
N ILE A 125 -0.41 7.17 1.28
CA ILE A 125 0.15 6.24 0.30
C ILE A 125 -0.56 4.90 0.41
N THR A 126 -0.66 4.20 -0.71
CA THR A 126 -1.10 2.81 -0.79
C THR A 126 0.10 1.98 -1.23
N LEU A 127 0.64 1.20 -0.30
CA LEU A 127 1.71 0.25 -0.62
C LEU A 127 1.09 -1.01 -1.20
N ILE A 128 1.52 -1.39 -2.39
CA ILE A 128 1.19 -2.64 -3.06
C ILE A 128 2.49 -3.45 -3.16
N VAL A 129 2.50 -4.63 -2.55
CA VAL A 129 3.68 -5.49 -2.57
C VAL A 129 3.67 -6.30 -3.86
N GLN A 130 4.73 -6.17 -4.65
CA GLN A 130 4.91 -6.93 -5.89
C GLN A 130 5.55 -8.27 -5.57
N GLU A 131 4.87 -9.36 -5.91
CA GLU A 131 5.32 -10.72 -5.68
C GLU A 131 5.12 -11.59 -6.92
N CYS A 132 5.77 -12.74 -6.95
CA CYS A 132 5.54 -13.74 -7.98
C CYS A 132 4.22 -14.43 -7.69
N GLY A 133 3.11 -13.80 -8.05
CA GLY A 133 1.77 -14.29 -7.78
C GLY A 133 1.61 -15.75 -8.20
N ILE A 134 0.87 -16.52 -7.40
CA ILE A 134 0.36 -17.82 -7.85
C ILE A 134 -0.79 -17.50 -8.80
N TRP A 135 -0.60 -17.71 -10.10
CA TRP A 135 -1.68 -17.64 -11.07
C TRP A 135 -2.72 -18.73 -10.73
N THR A 136 -3.82 -18.37 -10.08
CA THR A 136 -4.92 -19.28 -9.72
C THR A 136 -6.09 -19.24 -10.70
N GLY A 137 -6.01 -18.42 -11.75
CA GLY A 137 -6.82 -18.56 -12.96
C GLY A 137 -8.22 -17.91 -12.97
N GLU A 138 -8.66 -17.23 -11.91
CA GLU A 138 -10.02 -16.61 -11.90
C GLU A 138 -10.14 -15.18 -11.37
N GLU A 139 -9.08 -14.54 -10.86
CA GLU A 139 -9.14 -13.14 -10.41
C GLU A 139 -8.10 -12.27 -11.14
N ASP A 140 -8.52 -11.04 -11.48
CA ASP A 140 -7.81 -10.03 -12.26
C ASP A 140 -6.29 -10.04 -12.03
N PHE A 141 -5.56 -10.54 -13.02
CA PHE A 141 -4.11 -10.43 -13.04
C PHE A 141 -3.73 -8.96 -13.21
N ASP A 142 -3.51 -8.24 -12.10
CA ASP A 142 -2.86 -6.94 -12.15
C ASP A 142 -1.39 -7.18 -12.53
N GLU A 143 -1.08 -7.02 -13.82
CA GLU A 143 0.27 -7.18 -14.37
C GLU A 143 1.31 -6.36 -13.58
N ARG A 144 0.89 -5.26 -12.94
CA ARG A 144 1.77 -4.40 -12.13
C ARG A 144 2.22 -5.06 -10.83
N ARG A 145 1.61 -6.17 -10.39
CA ARG A 145 2.05 -6.93 -9.20
C ARG A 145 3.23 -7.86 -9.48
N ASN A 146 3.51 -8.21 -10.74
CA ASN A 146 4.73 -8.93 -11.10
C ASN A 146 5.84 -7.92 -11.40
N PRO A 147 6.93 -7.86 -10.62
CA PRO A 147 8.00 -6.91 -10.89
C PRO A 147 8.91 -7.34 -12.05
N CYS A 148 8.84 -8.59 -12.52
CA CYS A 148 9.67 -9.08 -13.62
C CYS A 148 9.02 -8.82 -14.97
N GLN A 149 9.56 -7.87 -15.74
CA GLN A 149 8.98 -7.45 -17.00
C GLN A 149 9.17 -8.49 -18.13
N TYR A 150 10.41 -8.95 -18.33
CA TYR A 150 10.76 -9.91 -19.39
C TYR A 150 11.52 -11.14 -18.85
N GLY A 151 10.87 -11.91 -17.98
CA GLY A 151 11.49 -13.11 -17.41
C GLY A 151 10.54 -13.92 -16.53
N ALA A 152 11.09 -14.99 -15.95
CA ALA A 152 10.39 -15.75 -14.92
C ALA A 152 10.56 -15.05 -13.56
N CYS A 153 9.46 -14.88 -12.83
CA CYS A 153 9.47 -14.41 -11.46
C CYS A 153 9.59 -15.61 -10.51
N VAL A 154 10.54 -15.54 -9.57
CA VAL A 154 10.65 -16.52 -8.48
C VAL A 154 10.74 -15.82 -7.13
N THR A 155 10.11 -16.41 -6.12
CA THR A 155 10.24 -16.00 -4.73
C THR A 155 11.22 -16.93 -4.02
N GLU A 156 12.23 -16.37 -3.36
CA GLU A 156 13.24 -17.12 -2.60
C GLU A 156 13.28 -16.62 -1.15
N PRO A 157 13.78 -17.42 -0.18
CA PRO A 157 14.03 -16.94 1.17
C PRO A 157 15.00 -15.75 1.19
N TYR A 158 14.74 -14.79 2.08
CA TYR A 158 15.63 -13.66 2.28
C TYR A 158 16.97 -14.15 2.87
N PRO A 159 18.14 -13.74 2.34
CA PRO A 159 19.43 -14.38 2.67
C PRO A 159 19.79 -14.35 4.16
N GLU A 160 19.53 -13.23 4.83
CA GLU A 160 19.85 -13.04 6.26
C GLU A 160 18.75 -13.53 7.19
N VAL A 161 17.52 -13.65 6.70
CA VAL A 161 16.33 -13.91 7.51
C VAL A 161 15.40 -14.89 6.78
N PRO A 162 15.62 -16.21 6.89
CA PRO A 162 15.01 -17.21 6.00
C PRO A 162 13.48 -17.35 6.06
N PHE A 163 12.82 -16.74 7.05
CA PHE A 163 11.36 -16.69 7.13
C PHE A 163 10.75 -15.50 6.38
N LEU A 164 11.57 -14.54 5.95
CA LEU A 164 11.19 -13.50 5.02
C LEU A 164 11.44 -13.97 3.58
N HIS A 165 10.77 -13.31 2.64
CA HIS A 165 10.85 -13.64 1.23
C HIS A 165 11.40 -12.48 0.40
N LEU A 166 12.04 -12.81 -0.71
CA LEU A 166 12.63 -11.91 -1.68
C LEU A 166 12.22 -12.34 -3.10
N VAL A 167 11.78 -11.40 -3.91
CA VAL A 167 11.56 -11.66 -5.33
C VAL A 167 12.86 -11.51 -6.12
N LYS A 168 13.07 -12.46 -7.03
CA LYS A 168 14.11 -12.43 -8.06
C LYS A 168 13.53 -12.71 -9.44
N CYS A 169 14.11 -12.05 -10.44
CA CYS A 169 13.76 -12.26 -11.83
C CYS A 169 14.84 -13.07 -12.54
N LYS A 170 14.40 -14.03 -13.36
CA LYS A 170 15.26 -14.79 -14.28
C LYS A 170 14.93 -14.34 -15.70
N CYS A 171 15.72 -13.41 -16.20
CA CYS A 171 15.49 -12.78 -17.49
C CYS A 171 15.65 -13.76 -18.64
N VAL A 172 14.86 -13.59 -19.69
CA VAL A 172 15.17 -14.23 -20.97
C VAL A 172 16.43 -13.58 -21.55
N THR A 173 17.20 -14.32 -22.34
CA THR A 173 18.58 -13.97 -22.75
C THR A 173 18.78 -12.58 -23.37
N GLN A 174 17.71 -11.92 -23.84
CA GLN A 174 17.74 -10.62 -24.50
C GLN A 174 17.58 -9.43 -23.54
N TYR A 175 17.17 -9.67 -22.28
CA TYR A 175 16.95 -8.63 -21.29
C TYR A 175 17.86 -8.83 -20.09
N THR A 176 18.19 -7.72 -19.45
CA THR A 176 19.08 -7.67 -18.28
C THR A 176 18.47 -6.83 -17.16
N GLY A 177 19.22 -6.63 -16.08
CA GLY A 177 18.75 -5.90 -14.91
C GLY A 177 18.10 -6.80 -13.87
N GLU A 178 17.85 -6.23 -12.70
CA GLU A 178 17.25 -6.95 -11.57
C GLU A 178 15.81 -7.38 -11.84
N PHE A 179 15.09 -6.59 -12.66
CA PHE A 179 13.68 -6.76 -12.99
C PHE A 179 13.43 -7.07 -14.48
N CYS A 180 14.50 -7.38 -15.23
CA CYS A 180 14.45 -7.71 -16.66
C CYS A 180 13.88 -6.58 -17.52
N ASP A 181 14.26 -5.34 -17.22
CA ASP A 181 13.78 -4.09 -17.84
C ASP A 181 14.87 -3.34 -18.63
N GLY A 182 16.10 -3.87 -18.65
CA GLY A 182 17.26 -3.27 -19.32
C GLY A 182 17.76 -4.01 -20.55
#